data_AF-A0A7S3EQF9-F1
#
_entry.id   AF-A0A7S3EQF9-F1
#
_cell.length_a   1.000
_cell.length_b   1.000
_cell.length_c   1.000
_cell.angle_alpha   90.00
_cell.angle_beta   90.00
_cell.angle_gamma   90.00
#
_symmetry.space_group_name_H-M   'P 1'
#
loop_
_entity.id
_entity.type
_entity.pdbx_description
1 polymer ?
#
loop_
_entity_poly.entity_id
_entity_poly.type
_entity_poly.pdbx_seq_one_letter_code
_entity_poly.pdbx_strand_id
1 'polypeptide(L)'
;MSSSSSSAAAFPHDPRIIIWPIYINSRVSLVEGRKMPQKNCVEDPQLQEIMDVLQHLGFEHVVEDKTYPRDLSQRGRIRVVLKDPITNEPINAEIPTRKELLRKLGSMIPNLKARKESGGKPKLPALPPGYVAMGPGAGVEAPASPAAPLPQSSPAAGGSGNRQSGGNSKKKGKR
;
A
#
# COMPACT_ATOMS: atom_id res chain seq x y z
N MET A 1 -13.07 47.95 -27.71
CA MET A 1 -12.39 46.70 -28.10
C MET A 1 -12.83 45.63 -27.12
N SER A 2 -13.91 44.93 -27.45
CA SER A 2 -14.46 43.88 -26.58
C SER A 2 -13.64 42.61 -26.77
N SER A 3 -12.89 42.23 -25.74
CA SER A 3 -12.08 41.02 -25.72
C SER A 3 -13.00 39.80 -25.61
N SER A 4 -13.25 39.15 -26.75
CA SER A 4 -13.84 37.81 -26.78
C SER A 4 -12.84 36.83 -26.17
N SER A 5 -13.02 36.47 -24.89
CA SER A 5 -12.30 35.38 -24.26
C SER A 5 -12.72 34.07 -24.90
N SER A 6 -11.81 33.49 -25.67
CA SER A 6 -11.97 32.23 -26.39
C SER A 6 -12.46 31.13 -25.45
N SER A 7 -13.65 30.61 -25.72
CA SER A 7 -14.17 29.40 -25.10
C SER A 7 -13.21 28.23 -25.40
N ALA A 8 -12.40 27.86 -24.42
CA ALA A 8 -11.58 26.65 -24.45
C ALA A 8 -12.47 25.43 -24.17
N ALA A 9 -13.46 25.19 -25.03
CA ALA A 9 -14.25 23.97 -25.02
C ALA A 9 -13.71 23.02 -26.10
N ALA A 10 -12.60 22.35 -25.81
CA ALA A 10 -12.11 21.24 -26.63
C ALA A 10 -11.68 20.11 -25.69
N PHE A 11 -12.60 19.16 -25.51
CA PHE A 11 -12.56 18.01 -24.59
C PHE A 11 -12.51 18.41 -23.11
N PRO A 12 -13.64 18.39 -22.38
CA PRO A 12 -13.62 18.56 -20.92
C PRO A 12 -12.98 17.31 -20.31
N HIS A 13 -11.65 17.32 -20.22
CA HIS A 13 -10.93 16.37 -19.40
C HIS A 13 -11.30 16.67 -17.96
N ASP A 14 -11.72 15.64 -17.24
CA ASP A 14 -12.14 15.83 -15.87
C ASP A 14 -10.95 16.33 -15.03
N PRO A 15 -11.05 17.54 -14.41
CA PRO A 15 -9.95 18.18 -13.71
C PRO A 15 -9.65 17.53 -12.34
N ARG A 16 -10.49 16.58 -11.91
CA ARG A 16 -10.37 15.94 -10.59
C ARG A 16 -9.14 15.05 -10.55
N ILE A 17 -8.45 15.10 -9.42
CA ILE A 17 -7.32 14.21 -9.17
C ILE A 17 -7.83 12.83 -8.76
N ILE A 18 -7.14 11.79 -9.21
CA ILE A 18 -7.45 10.40 -8.85
C ILE A 18 -6.53 9.94 -7.72
N ILE A 19 -7.13 9.43 -6.66
CA ILE A 19 -6.46 8.84 -5.50
C ILE A 19 -6.87 7.38 -5.41
N TRP A 20 -5.86 6.52 -5.36
CA TRP A 20 -6.02 5.10 -5.05
C TRP A 20 -5.48 4.85 -3.64
N PRO A 21 -6.13 3.99 -2.83
CA PRO A 21 -5.63 3.67 -1.48
C PRO A 21 -4.19 3.17 -1.47
N ILE A 22 -3.79 2.39 -2.48
CA ILE A 22 -2.43 1.85 -2.65
C ILE A 22 -1.33 2.93 -2.68
N TYR A 23 -1.65 4.16 -3.07
CA TYR A 23 -0.64 5.24 -3.14
C TYR A 23 -0.01 5.58 -1.81
N ILE A 24 -0.76 5.40 -0.72
CA ILE A 24 -0.33 5.66 0.65
C ILE A 24 -0.10 4.37 1.44
N ASN A 25 -0.18 3.19 0.82
CA ASN A 25 0.06 1.93 1.50
C ASN A 25 1.56 1.74 1.75
N SER A 26 1.96 1.54 3.01
CA SER A 26 3.35 1.33 3.41
C SER A 26 3.88 -0.06 3.06
N ARG A 27 3.00 -1.06 2.97
CA ARG A 27 3.32 -2.47 2.66
C ARG A 27 3.71 -2.67 1.19
N VAL A 28 3.20 -1.79 0.32
CA VAL A 28 3.41 -1.85 -1.13
C VAL A 28 4.69 -1.10 -1.50
N SER A 29 5.47 -1.63 -2.43
CA SER A 29 6.69 -0.98 -2.93
C SER A 29 6.40 0.15 -3.94
N LEU A 30 7.42 0.94 -4.30
CA LEU A 30 7.29 1.99 -5.32
C LEU A 30 6.96 1.42 -6.71
N VAL A 31 7.43 0.20 -7.01
CA VAL A 31 7.21 -0.47 -8.30
C VAL A 31 5.77 -0.91 -8.44
N GLU A 32 5.18 -1.40 -7.34
CA GLU A 32 3.81 -1.91 -7.31
C GLU A 32 2.75 -0.80 -7.30
N GLY A 33 3.07 0.39 -6.78
CA GLY A 33 2.16 1.53 -6.90
C GLY A 33 2.27 2.62 -5.84
N ARG A 34 3.07 2.41 -4.79
CA ARG A 34 3.28 3.44 -3.76
C ARG A 34 3.86 4.71 -4.37
N LYS A 35 3.31 5.88 -4.02
CA LYS A 35 3.76 7.18 -4.55
C LYS A 35 4.46 8.07 -3.53
N MET A 36 4.47 7.66 -2.26
CA MET A 36 5.06 8.40 -1.14
C MET A 36 6.17 7.58 -0.45
N PRO A 37 7.09 8.24 0.28
CA PRO A 37 8.03 7.54 1.14
C PRO A 37 7.32 6.83 2.29
N GLN A 38 7.86 5.70 2.76
CA GLN A 38 7.25 4.87 3.80
C GLN A 38 6.94 5.64 5.09
N LYS A 39 7.75 6.63 5.44
CA LYS A 39 7.56 7.49 6.63
C LYS A 39 6.24 8.27 6.63
N ASN A 40 5.65 8.49 5.45
CA ASN A 40 4.42 9.24 5.26
C ASN A 40 3.29 8.33 4.76
N CYS A 41 3.48 7.02 4.81
CA CYS A 41 2.51 6.01 4.40
C CYS A 41 1.85 5.37 5.62
N VAL A 42 0.71 4.75 5.39
CA VAL A 42 -0.10 4.07 6.41
C VAL A 42 -0.20 2.59 6.06
N GLU A 43 -0.30 1.75 7.09
CA GLU A 43 -0.49 0.31 6.90
C GLU A 43 -1.95 0.00 6.52
N ASP A 44 -2.14 -0.64 5.36
CA ASP A 44 -3.46 -1.08 4.86
C ASP A 44 -4.55 0.01 4.95
N PRO A 45 -4.38 1.12 4.20
CA PRO A 45 -5.35 2.21 4.15
C PRO A 45 -6.69 1.70 3.61
N GLN A 46 -7.77 1.99 4.31
CA GLN A 46 -9.13 1.68 3.86
C GLN A 46 -9.73 2.85 3.08
N LEU A 47 -10.64 2.54 2.16
CA LEU A 47 -11.34 3.54 1.37
C LEU A 47 -12.10 4.54 2.27
N GLN A 48 -12.78 4.02 3.29
CA GLN A 48 -13.55 4.79 4.25
C GLN A 48 -12.68 5.79 5.04
N GLU A 49 -11.49 5.36 5.48
CA GLU A 49 -10.57 6.23 6.22
C GLU A 49 -10.15 7.45 5.38
N ILE A 50 -9.92 7.25 4.08
CA ILE A 50 -9.55 8.34 3.17
C ILE A 50 -10.75 9.28 2.97
N MET A 51 -11.96 8.76 2.84
CA MET A 51 -13.18 9.56 2.73
C MET A 51 -13.40 10.44 3.95
N ASP A 52 -13.30 9.87 5.15
CA ASP A 52 -13.50 10.60 6.40
C ASP A 52 -12.52 11.76 6.54
N VAL A 53 -11.25 11.56 6.15
CA VAL A 53 -10.23 12.63 6.18
C VAL A 53 -10.49 13.68 5.11
N LEU A 54 -10.89 13.29 3.89
CA LEU A 54 -11.22 14.24 2.83
C LEU A 54 -12.44 15.10 3.20
N GLN A 55 -13.45 14.49 3.81
CA GLN A 55 -14.63 15.20 4.33
C GLN A 55 -14.25 16.16 5.45
N HIS A 56 -13.38 15.74 6.37
CA HIS A 56 -12.88 16.60 7.45
C HIS A 56 -12.07 17.80 6.93
N LEU A 57 -11.31 17.62 5.84
CA LEU A 57 -10.56 18.68 5.17
C LEU A 57 -11.44 19.59 4.29
N GLY A 58 -12.72 19.25 4.10
CA GLY A 58 -13.66 20.02 3.28
C GLY A 58 -13.49 19.85 1.78
N PHE A 59 -12.86 18.77 1.30
CA PHE A 59 -12.74 18.51 -0.13
C PHE A 59 -13.97 17.77 -0.69
N GLU A 60 -14.50 18.28 -1.80
CA GLU A 60 -15.48 17.54 -2.59
C GLU A 60 -14.83 16.32 -3.22
N HIS A 61 -15.42 15.15 -2.98
CA HIS A 61 -14.92 13.89 -3.50
C HIS A 61 -16.03 12.98 -3.98
N VAL A 62 -15.73 12.18 -5.01
CA VAL A 62 -16.61 11.14 -5.56
C VAL A 62 -15.89 9.81 -5.49
N VAL A 63 -16.60 8.82 -4.97
CA VAL A 63 -16.10 7.44 -4.84
C VAL A 63 -16.64 6.62 -6.00
N GLU A 64 -15.78 5.80 -6.59
CA GLU A 64 -16.12 4.89 -7.67
C GLU A 64 -15.63 3.48 -7.34
N ASP A 65 -16.46 2.48 -7.63
CA ASP A 65 -16.15 1.06 -7.41
C ASP A 65 -15.25 0.51 -8.52
N LYS A 66 -13.99 0.94 -8.48
CA LYS A 66 -12.95 0.49 -9.41
C LYS A 66 -11.78 -0.09 -8.63
N THR A 67 -11.06 -0.99 -9.28
CA THR A 67 -9.90 -1.68 -8.70
C THR A 67 -8.64 -1.21 -9.41
N TYR A 68 -7.52 -1.15 -8.68
CA TYR A 68 -6.25 -0.76 -9.28
C TYR A 68 -5.74 -1.90 -10.17
N PRO A 69 -5.35 -1.65 -11.43
CA PRO A 69 -5.02 -2.74 -12.35
C PRO A 69 -3.85 -3.64 -11.92
N ARG A 70 -2.91 -3.12 -11.13
CA ARG A 70 -1.78 -3.93 -10.64
C ARG A 70 -2.08 -4.68 -9.35
N ASP A 71 -3.15 -4.33 -8.65
CA ASP A 71 -3.51 -4.93 -7.38
C ASP A 71 -5.05 -4.96 -7.22
N LEU A 72 -5.58 -6.18 -7.25
CA LEU A 72 -7.01 -6.46 -7.21
C LEU A 72 -7.54 -6.64 -5.77
N SER A 73 -6.67 -6.54 -4.76
CA SER A 73 -7.02 -6.78 -3.35
C SER A 73 -7.93 -5.70 -2.77
N GLN A 74 -7.68 -4.44 -3.12
CA GLN A 74 -8.43 -3.29 -2.61
C GLN A 74 -9.28 -2.65 -3.70
N ARG A 75 -10.57 -2.48 -3.40
CA ARG A 75 -11.54 -1.78 -4.26
C ARG A 75 -11.73 -0.35 -3.78
N GLY A 76 -11.97 0.54 -4.74
CA GLY A 76 -12.32 1.93 -4.51
C GLY A 76 -11.33 2.90 -5.15
N ARG A 77 -11.87 3.81 -5.95
CA ARG A 77 -11.17 4.92 -6.57
C ARG A 77 -11.82 6.22 -6.11
N ILE A 78 -11.01 7.14 -5.62
CA ILE A 78 -11.52 8.44 -5.15
C ILE A 78 -11.11 9.50 -6.16
N ARG A 79 -12.05 10.35 -6.54
CA ARG A 79 -11.84 11.53 -7.37
C ARG A 79 -12.04 12.75 -6.50
N VAL A 80 -11.03 13.60 -6.40
CA VAL A 80 -11.06 14.76 -5.52
C VAL A 80 -10.95 16.03 -6.36
N VAL A 81 -11.79 17.00 -6.06
CA VAL A 81 -11.64 18.35 -6.59
C VAL A 81 -10.58 19.05 -5.73
N LEU A 82 -9.41 19.34 -6.30
CA LEU A 82 -8.34 20.05 -5.59
C LEU A 82 -8.35 21.55 -5.88
N LYS A 83 -8.77 21.90 -7.10
CA LYS A 83 -8.82 23.25 -7.62
C LYS A 83 -10.18 23.52 -8.20
N ASP A 84 -10.62 24.76 -8.09
CA ASP A 84 -11.86 25.18 -8.71
C ASP A 84 -11.71 25.20 -10.24
N PRO A 85 -12.68 24.65 -10.98
CA PRO A 85 -12.59 24.54 -12.44
C PRO A 85 -12.67 25.90 -13.14
N ILE A 86 -13.20 26.92 -12.45
CA ILE A 86 -13.41 28.27 -13.01
C ILE A 86 -12.20 29.17 -12.71
N THR A 87 -11.78 29.25 -11.46
CA THR A 87 -10.70 30.15 -11.01
C THR A 87 -9.31 29.51 -11.12
N ASN A 88 -9.22 28.18 -11.24
CA ASN A 88 -7.98 27.40 -11.17
C ASN A 88 -7.19 27.56 -9.85
N GLU A 89 -7.82 28.14 -8.84
CA GLU A 89 -7.24 28.33 -7.51
C GLU A 89 -7.41 27.07 -6.66
N PRO A 90 -6.47 26.78 -5.75
CA PRO A 90 -6.60 25.65 -4.83
C PRO A 90 -7.70 25.93 -3.80
N ILE A 91 -8.61 24.97 -3.61
CA ILE A 91 -9.71 25.09 -2.63
C ILE A 91 -9.18 25.30 -1.22
N ASN A 92 -8.03 24.70 -0.90
CA ASN A 92 -7.33 24.91 0.35
C ASN A 92 -5.86 25.29 0.08
N ALA A 93 -5.46 26.47 0.56
CA ALA A 93 -4.09 26.98 0.42
C ALA A 93 -3.04 26.10 1.11
N GLU A 94 -3.41 25.30 2.12
CA GLU A 94 -2.50 24.35 2.75
C GLU A 94 -2.16 23.14 1.86
N ILE A 95 -3.02 22.84 0.88
CA ILE A 95 -2.93 21.63 0.06
C ILE A 95 -3.14 21.99 -1.42
N PRO A 96 -2.21 22.75 -2.02
CA PRO A 96 -2.31 23.12 -3.43
C PRO A 96 -1.99 21.97 -4.38
N THR A 97 -1.24 20.95 -3.91
CA THR A 97 -0.79 19.85 -4.76
C THR A 97 -1.30 18.48 -4.31
N ARG A 98 -1.45 17.57 -5.29
CA ARG A 98 -1.77 16.16 -5.03
C ARG A 98 -0.80 15.49 -4.06
N LYS A 99 0.49 15.85 -4.10
CA LYS A 99 1.52 15.25 -3.23
C LYS A 99 1.33 15.69 -1.77
N GLU A 100 0.95 16.93 -1.54
CA GLU A 100 0.64 17.44 -0.20
C GLU A 100 -0.64 16.82 0.36
N LEU A 101 -1.64 16.59 -0.49
CA LEU A 101 -2.85 15.89 -0.08
C LEU A 101 -2.51 14.48 0.42
N LEU A 102 -1.70 13.73 -0.36
CA LEU A 102 -1.24 12.40 0.05
C LEU A 102 -0.42 12.44 1.35
N ARG A 103 0.38 13.49 1.55
CA ARG A 103 1.15 13.69 2.79
C ARG A 103 0.23 13.92 3.99
N LYS A 104 -0.77 14.80 3.87
CA LYS A 104 -1.75 15.09 4.93
C LYS A 104 -2.61 13.86 5.23
N LEU A 105 -3.07 13.12 4.22
CA LEU A 105 -3.76 11.83 4.39
C LEU A 105 -2.93 10.86 5.22
N GLY A 106 -1.65 10.68 4.88
CA GLY A 106 -0.75 9.78 5.61
C GLY A 106 -0.54 10.15 7.09
N SER A 107 -0.60 11.45 7.42
CA SER A 107 -0.49 11.93 8.81
C SER A 107 -1.81 11.86 9.58
N MET A 108 -2.96 11.97 8.91
CA MET A 108 -4.28 12.06 9.56
C MET A 108 -4.95 10.71 9.74
N ILE A 109 -4.81 9.78 8.79
CA ILE A 109 -5.44 8.45 8.86
C ILE A 109 -5.07 7.67 10.14
N PRO A 110 -3.79 7.61 10.57
CA PRO A 110 -3.43 6.93 11.82
C PRO A 110 -4.08 7.53 13.08
N ASN A 111 -4.54 8.78 12.99
CA ASN A 111 -5.16 9.50 14.11
C ASN A 111 -6.68 9.29 14.19
N LEU A 112 -7.30 8.66 13.19
CA LEU A 112 -8.73 8.39 13.15
C LEU A 112 -9.16 7.46 14.30
N LYS A 113 -10.32 7.75 14.87
CA LYS A 113 -10.92 6.99 15.97
C LYS A 113 -11.14 5.52 15.58
N ALA A 114 -11.59 5.27 14.35
CA ALA A 114 -11.80 3.93 13.81
C ALA A 114 -10.58 3.01 14.03
N ARG A 115 -9.35 3.50 13.82
CA ARG A 115 -8.11 2.74 14.02
C ARG A 115 -7.76 2.56 15.51
N LYS A 116 -8.03 3.59 16.32
CA LYS A 116 -7.75 3.59 17.77
C LYS A 116 -8.67 2.65 18.54
N GLU A 117 -9.90 2.49 18.07
CA GLU A 117 -10.90 1.59 18.68
C GLU A 117 -10.78 0.16 18.15
N SER A 118 -10.31 -0.03 16.91
CA SER A 118 -10.21 -1.35 16.26
C SER A 118 -8.87 -2.08 16.46
N GLY A 119 -8.16 -1.81 17.56
CA GLY A 119 -6.81 -2.31 17.88
C GLY A 119 -6.39 -3.60 17.16
N GLY A 120 -5.80 -3.44 15.97
CA GLY A 120 -5.01 -4.44 15.26
C GLY A 120 -5.67 -5.76 14.85
N LYS A 121 -7.00 -5.89 14.78
CA LYS A 121 -7.62 -7.15 14.31
C LYS A 121 -8.24 -7.00 12.93
N PRO A 122 -7.80 -7.78 11.92
CA PRO A 122 -8.53 -7.86 10.66
C PRO A 122 -9.94 -8.35 11.00
N LYS A 123 -10.96 -7.57 10.59
CA LYS A 123 -12.36 -7.98 10.70
C LYS A 123 -12.55 -9.14 9.74
N LEU A 124 -12.30 -10.37 10.19
CA LEU A 124 -12.76 -11.55 9.48
C LEU A 124 -14.27 -11.39 9.25
N PRO A 125 -14.77 -11.67 8.04
CA PRO A 125 -16.21 -11.66 7.82
C PRO A 125 -16.84 -12.59 8.85
N ALA A 126 -17.78 -12.06 9.63
CA ALA A 126 -18.53 -12.85 10.58
C ALA A 126 -19.17 -14.01 9.81
N LEU A 127 -18.83 -15.25 10.19
CA LEU A 127 -19.50 -16.43 9.66
C LEU A 127 -21.00 -16.26 9.89
N PRO A 128 -21.85 -16.60 8.91
CA PRO A 128 -23.30 -16.46 9.06
C PRO A 128 -23.77 -17.25 10.30
N PRO A 129 -24.72 -16.70 11.09
CA PRO A 129 -25.29 -17.40 12.23
C PRO A 129 -26.04 -18.65 11.72
N GLY A 130 -25.41 -19.81 11.86
CA GLY A 130 -25.89 -21.07 11.29
C GLY A 130 -24.83 -22.15 11.14
N TYR A 131 -23.54 -21.82 11.24
CA TYR A 131 -22.49 -22.85 11.33
C TYR A 131 -22.41 -23.38 12.77
N VAL A 132 -23.13 -24.46 13.04
CA VAL A 132 -23.02 -25.22 14.29
C VAL A 132 -21.65 -25.90 14.33
N ALA A 133 -20.81 -25.47 15.27
CA ALA A 133 -19.61 -26.20 15.65
C ALA A 133 -20.04 -27.49 16.35
N MET A 134 -20.12 -28.58 15.58
CA MET A 134 -20.38 -29.91 16.12
C MET A 134 -19.08 -30.43 16.76
N GLY A 135 -19.01 -30.36 18.09
CA GLY A 135 -18.14 -31.18 18.92
C GLY A 135 -18.98 -31.75 20.07
N PRO A 136 -18.62 -32.89 20.70
CA PRO A 136 -17.24 -33.21 21.08
C PRO A 136 -16.83 -34.70 20.97
N GLY A 137 -15.51 -34.96 21.04
CA GLY A 137 -14.94 -36.12 21.76
C GLY A 137 -15.08 -37.52 21.16
N ALA A 138 -14.07 -37.94 20.39
CA ALA A 138 -13.61 -39.33 20.40
C ALA A 138 -12.09 -39.31 20.22
N GLY A 139 -11.38 -39.85 21.21
CA GLY A 139 -9.93 -39.97 21.18
C GLY A 139 -9.50 -40.80 19.99
N VAL A 140 -8.61 -40.24 19.18
CA VAL A 140 -7.61 -40.98 18.43
C VAL A 140 -6.32 -40.20 18.58
N GLU A 141 -5.32 -40.90 19.11
CA GLU A 141 -3.93 -40.47 19.19
C GLU A 141 -3.50 -39.75 17.91
N ALA A 142 -2.70 -38.70 18.09
CA ALA A 142 -1.97 -38.08 17.01
C ALA A 142 -1.06 -39.12 16.34
N PRO A 143 -1.19 -39.40 15.02
CA PRO A 143 -0.04 -39.86 14.29
C PRO A 143 0.85 -38.63 14.05
N ALA A 144 1.99 -38.61 14.73
CA ALA A 144 3.12 -37.79 14.37
C ALA A 144 3.31 -37.83 12.84
N SER A 145 3.42 -36.66 12.21
CA SER A 145 3.88 -36.58 10.82
C SER A 145 5.20 -37.36 10.71
N PRO A 146 5.28 -38.41 9.88
CA PRO A 146 6.57 -38.98 9.55
C PRO A 146 7.32 -37.94 8.72
N ALA A 147 8.42 -37.46 9.29
CA ALA A 147 9.48 -36.80 8.58
C ALA A 147 9.75 -37.53 7.26
N ALA A 148 9.71 -36.80 6.15
CA ALA A 148 10.15 -37.32 4.87
C ALA A 148 11.61 -37.79 5.00
N PRO A 149 11.92 -39.08 4.76
CA PRO A 149 13.30 -39.55 4.72
C PRO A 149 13.92 -39.17 3.38
N LEU A 150 14.90 -38.26 3.42
CA LEU A 150 15.85 -38.10 2.32
C LEU A 150 16.62 -39.43 2.15
N PRO A 151 16.69 -40.01 0.94
CA PRO A 151 17.46 -41.22 0.72
C PRO A 151 18.96 -40.94 0.81
N GLN A 152 19.60 -41.57 1.80
CA GLN A 152 21.04 -41.67 1.92
C GLN A 152 21.55 -42.73 0.93
N SER A 153 22.51 -42.35 0.09
CA SER A 153 23.45 -43.27 -0.56
C SER A 153 24.87 -42.81 -0.23
N SER A 154 25.55 -43.55 0.64
CA SER A 154 26.99 -43.52 0.92
C SER A 154 27.80 -44.08 -0.28
N PRO A 155 29.14 -44.25 -0.21
CA PRO A 155 30.22 -43.46 0.39
C PRO A 155 31.39 -43.23 -0.63
N ALA A 156 32.40 -42.42 -0.26
CA ALA A 156 33.84 -42.76 -0.31
C ALA A 156 34.79 -41.57 -0.61
N ALA A 157 35.88 -41.54 0.16
CA ALA A 157 37.18 -40.87 -0.07
C ALA A 157 37.16 -39.33 -0.13
N GLY A 158 37.89 -38.57 0.69
CA GLY A 158 39.22 -38.78 1.26
C GLY A 158 40.07 -37.56 0.88
N GLY A 159 40.79 -36.95 1.82
CA GLY A 159 41.80 -35.94 1.46
C GLY A 159 41.96 -34.77 2.42
N SER A 160 42.97 -34.90 3.26
CA SER A 160 43.62 -33.87 4.08
C SER A 160 44.05 -32.62 3.30
N GLY A 161 44.08 -31.45 3.94
CA GLY A 161 44.72 -30.27 3.32
C GLY A 161 44.55 -28.93 4.03
N ASN A 162 45.13 -28.79 5.23
CA ASN A 162 45.46 -27.48 5.81
C ASN A 162 46.45 -26.74 4.87
N ARG A 163 46.25 -25.45 4.57
CA ARG A 163 47.35 -24.56 4.15
C ARG A 163 46.99 -23.08 4.19
N GLN A 164 47.77 -22.40 5.01
CA GLN A 164 47.95 -20.99 5.23
C GLN A 164 48.93 -20.41 4.20
N SER A 165 48.68 -19.20 3.70
CA SER A 165 49.64 -18.23 3.11
C SER A 165 48.82 -17.12 2.47
N GLY A 166 48.95 -15.81 2.75
CA GLY A 166 50.20 -15.03 2.76
C GLY A 166 50.45 -14.48 1.35
N GLY A 167 50.47 -13.14 1.17
CA GLY A 167 50.87 -12.56 -0.12
C GLY A 167 50.47 -11.11 -0.40
N ASN A 168 51.20 -10.17 0.21
CA ASN A 168 51.27 -8.75 -0.16
C ASN A 168 52.00 -8.55 -1.53
N SER A 169 51.58 -7.60 -2.38
CA SER A 169 52.53 -6.90 -3.28
C SER A 169 51.97 -5.63 -3.93
N LYS A 170 52.65 -4.53 -3.61
CA LYS A 170 52.68 -3.21 -4.28
C LYS A 170 53.21 -3.29 -5.72
N LYS A 171 52.71 -2.41 -6.61
CA LYS A 171 53.47 -1.57 -7.59
C LYS A 171 52.44 -0.70 -8.33
N LYS A 172 52.35 0.63 -8.20
CA LYS A 172 53.28 1.75 -8.48
C LYS A 172 53.80 1.78 -9.93
N GLY A 173 53.26 2.71 -10.72
CA GLY A 173 54.09 3.70 -11.42
C GLY A 173 53.78 3.98 -12.90
N LYS A 174 54.05 5.25 -13.26
CA LYS A 174 54.17 5.89 -14.59
C LYS A 174 52.84 6.19 -15.30
N ARG A 175 52.54 7.43 -15.73
CA ARG A 175 53.37 8.58 -16.12
C ARG A 175 52.76 9.89 -15.64
#